data_AF-A0A7S3R2M9-F1
#
_entry.id   AF-A0A7S3R2M9-F1
#
_cell.length_a   1.000
_cell.length_b   1.000
_cell.length_c   1.000
_cell.angle_alpha   90.00
_cell.angle_beta   90.00
_cell.angle_gamma   90.00
#
_symmetry.space_group_name_H-M   'P 1'
#
loop_
_entity.id
_entity.type
_entity.pdbx_description
1 polymer ?
#
loop_
_entity_poly.entity_id
_entity_poly.type
_entity_poly.pdbx_seq_one_letter_code
_entity_poly.pdbx_strand_id
1 'polypeptide(L)'
;SGGIMKQAADGLGQAVVESHDPKESARRVMEFAKAILDVAEQVKMPNTQQPVRIRIGMHTGDVVSGMIGTKLPKFSLFGDAMNTASRMESTGEYSIASMM
;
A
#
# COMPACT_ATOMS: atom_id res chain seq x y z
N SER A 1 -16.27 -7.79 -6.54
CA SER A 1 -17.26 -7.82 -7.64
C SER A 1 -17.14 -6.51 -8.40
N GLY A 2 -16.16 -6.34 -9.28
CA GLY A 2 -16.32 -6.68 -10.70
C GLY A 2 -16.85 -5.45 -11.47
N GLY A 3 -16.03 -4.41 -11.60
CA GLY A 3 -16.37 -3.20 -12.34
C GLY A 3 -16.34 -3.45 -13.85
N ILE A 4 -17.39 -2.99 -14.54
CA ILE A 4 -17.64 -3.25 -15.96
C ILE A 4 -16.70 -2.37 -16.80
N MET A 5 -15.86 -3.02 -17.62
CA MET A 5 -14.99 -2.39 -18.61
C MET A 5 -15.86 -1.74 -19.69
N LYS A 6 -15.93 -0.40 -19.73
CA LYS A 6 -16.43 0.30 -20.93
C LYS A 6 -15.28 0.41 -21.92
N GLN A 7 -15.42 -0.29 -23.04
CA GLN A 7 -14.44 -0.32 -24.11
C GLN A 7 -14.48 1.02 -24.86
N ALA A 8 -13.43 1.83 -24.74
CA ALA A 8 -13.22 2.97 -25.61
C ALA A 8 -12.69 2.49 -26.97
N ALA A 9 -13.02 3.24 -28.03
CA ALA A 9 -12.78 2.84 -29.43
C ALA A 9 -11.29 2.79 -29.84
N ASP A 10 -10.37 3.19 -28.96
CA ASP A 10 -8.91 3.18 -29.14
C ASP A 10 -8.23 1.93 -28.56
N GLY A 11 -9.00 0.99 -27.99
CA GLY A 11 -8.47 -0.24 -27.38
C GLY A 11 -7.82 -0.03 -26.00
N LEU A 12 -7.82 1.20 -25.48
CA LEU A 12 -7.37 1.52 -24.13
C LEU A 12 -8.62 1.54 -23.23
N GLY A 13 -8.86 0.44 -22.53
CA GLY A 13 -9.92 0.39 -21.51
C GLY A 13 -9.64 1.44 -20.43
N GLN A 14 -10.41 2.53 -20.41
CA GLN A 14 -10.46 3.39 -19.23
C GLN A 14 -11.22 2.65 -18.15
N ALA A 15 -10.52 2.33 -17.05
CA ALA A 15 -11.18 1.89 -15.85
C ALA A 15 -12.10 3.03 -15.37
N VAL A 16 -13.41 2.77 -15.31
CA VAL A 16 -14.35 3.68 -14.66
C VAL A 16 -13.97 3.68 -13.18
N VAL A 17 -13.31 4.76 -12.75
CA VAL A 17 -12.96 4.97 -11.35
C VAL A 17 -14.27 5.19 -10.60
N GLU A 18 -14.71 4.21 -9.80
CA GLU A 18 -15.74 4.46 -8.80
C GLU A 18 -15.25 5.62 -7.93
N SER A 19 -16.04 6.68 -7.84
CA SER A 19 -15.70 7.89 -7.10
C SER A 19 -15.71 7.60 -5.59
N HIS A 20 -14.61 7.08 -5.07
CA HIS A 20 -14.36 7.02 -3.65
C HIS A 20 -13.72 8.32 -3.19
N ASP A 21 -14.11 8.83 -2.02
CA ASP A 21 -13.43 9.97 -1.42
C ASP A 21 -11.95 9.58 -1.15
N PRO A 22 -10.98 10.28 -1.76
CA PRO A 22 -9.57 10.00 -1.53
C PRO A 22 -9.18 10.08 -0.06
N LYS A 23 -9.84 10.94 0.73
CA LYS A 23 -9.58 11.08 2.16
C LYS A 23 -10.03 9.85 2.93
N GLU A 24 -11.20 9.31 2.60
CA GLU A 24 -11.70 8.09 3.23
C GLU A 24 -10.82 6.88 2.87
N SER A 25 -10.35 6.80 1.63
CA SER A 25 -9.38 5.78 1.20
C SER A 25 -8.08 5.88 2.02
N ALA A 26 -7.53 7.09 2.17
CA ALA A 26 -6.33 7.32 2.97
C ALA A 26 -6.55 6.95 4.46
N ARG A 27 -7.71 7.30 5.02
CA ARG A 27 -8.09 6.94 6.39
C ARG A 27 -8.14 5.42 6.59
N ARG A 28 -8.76 4.69 5.67
CA ARG A 28 -8.85 3.21 5.74
C ARG A 28 -7.48 2.55 5.67
N VAL A 29 -6.59 3.05 4.80
CA VAL A 29 -5.21 2.55 4.71
C VAL A 29 -4.42 2.84 5.99
N MET A 30 -4.62 4.01 6.60
CA MET A 30 -3.99 4.35 7.89
C MET A 30 -4.46 3.42 9.01
N GLU A 31 -5.77 3.16 9.12
CA GLU A 31 -6.30 2.25 10.14
C GLU A 31 -5.81 0.81 9.92
N PHE A 32 -5.69 0.38 8.67
CA PHE A 32 -5.08 -0.90 8.34
C PHE A 32 -3.61 -0.96 8.76
N ALA A 33 -2.82 0.09 8.50
CA ALA A 33 -1.43 0.16 8.91
C ALA A 33 -1.26 0.05 10.44
N LYS A 34 -2.11 0.72 11.22
CA LYS A 34 -2.14 0.57 12.69
C LYS A 34 -2.41 -0.86 13.12
N ALA A 35 -3.42 -1.50 12.53
CA ALA A 35 -3.75 -2.89 12.85
C ALA A 35 -2.60 -3.86 12.55
N ILE A 36 -1.82 -3.62 11.49
CA ILE A 36 -0.62 -4.43 11.21
C ILE A 36 0.43 -4.23 12.32
N LEU A 37 0.65 -3.00 12.80
CA LEU A 37 1.58 -2.73 13.90
C LEU A 37 1.17 -3.48 15.18
N ASP A 38 -0.12 -3.41 15.55
CA ASP A 38 -0.66 -4.09 16.73
C ASP A 38 -0.49 -5.62 16.66
N VAL A 39 -0.64 -6.20 15.46
CA VAL A 39 -0.45 -7.64 15.26
C VAL A 39 1.04 -8.01 15.22
N ALA A 40 1.90 -7.17 14.65
CA ALA A 40 3.33 -7.42 14.60
C ALA A 40 3.94 -7.56 16.00
N GLU A 41 3.44 -6.80 16.98
CA GLU A 41 3.86 -6.91 18.38
C GLU A 41 3.50 -8.25 19.04
N GLN A 42 2.46 -8.92 18.54
CA GLN A 42 2.00 -10.21 19.05
C GLN A 42 2.76 -11.38 18.42
N VAL A 43 3.41 -11.16 17.26
CA VAL A 43 4.19 -12.18 16.56
C VAL A 43 5.60 -12.21 17.12
N LYS A 44 5.99 -13.34 17.72
CA LYS A 44 7.36 -13.55 18.21
C LYS A 44 8.24 -14.16 17.13
N MET A 45 9.43 -13.60 16.98
CA MET A 45 10.46 -14.16 16.11
C MET A 45 10.97 -15.50 16.70
N PRO A 46 11.04 -16.59 15.92
CA PRO A 46 11.44 -17.91 16.43
C PRO A 46 12.81 -17.91 17.13
N ASN A 47 13.76 -17.13 16.61
CA ASN A 47 15.15 -17.15 17.05
C ASN A 47 15.43 -16.24 18.24
N THR A 48 14.75 -15.09 18.35
CA THR A 48 15.03 -14.09 19.39
C THR A 48 13.93 -14.01 20.46
N GLN A 49 12.77 -14.63 20.22
CA GLN A 49 11.57 -14.53 21.06
C GLN A 49 11.05 -13.10 21.28
N GLN A 50 11.63 -12.12 20.59
CA GLN A 50 11.19 -10.73 20.60
C GLN A 50 10.07 -10.52 19.59
N PRO A 51 9.19 -9.53 19.83
CA PRO A 51 8.19 -9.12 18.85
C PRO A 51 8.81 -8.71 17.50
N VAL A 52 8.08 -8.95 16.42
CA VAL A 52 8.46 -8.47 15.09
C VAL A 52 8.35 -6.94 15.06
N ARG A 53 9.42 -6.27 14.64
CA ARG A 53 9.41 -4.82 14.42
C ARG A 53 9.28 -4.54 12.92
N ILE A 54 8.24 -3.81 12.54
CA ILE A 54 7.98 -3.40 11.16
C ILE A 54 7.94 -1.88 11.05
N ARG A 55 8.13 -1.38 9.83
CA ARG A 55 8.02 0.04 9.48
C ARG A 55 7.07 0.17 8.30
N ILE A 56 6.25 1.22 8.30
CA ILE A 56 5.27 1.48 7.26
C ILE A 56 5.40 2.95 6.84
N GLY A 57 5.76 3.20 5.59
CA GLY A 57 5.73 4.53 4.97
C GLY A 57 4.49 4.67 4.09
N MET A 58 3.81 5.81 4.18
CA MET A 58 2.59 6.08 3.40
C MET A 58 2.63 7.48 2.78
N HIS A 59 2.26 7.58 1.51
CA HIS A 59 2.14 8.87 0.81
C HIS A 59 0.98 8.83 -0.17
N THR A 60 0.25 9.94 -0.31
CA THR A 60 -0.83 10.11 -1.28
C THR A 60 -0.34 10.94 -2.46
N GLY A 61 -0.49 10.43 -3.67
CA GLY A 61 -0.16 11.13 -4.91
C GLY A 61 -0.54 10.30 -6.12
N ASP A 62 -0.34 10.89 -7.30
CA ASP A 62 -0.68 10.22 -8.56
C ASP A 62 0.26 9.05 -8.83
N VAL A 63 -0.29 7.97 -9.38
CA VAL A 63 0.43 6.77 -9.77
C VAL A 63 -0.07 6.27 -11.12
N VAL A 64 0.84 5.67 -11.88
CA VAL A 64 0.54 4.91 -13.09
C VAL A 64 0.42 3.44 -12.71
N SER A 65 -0.56 2.73 -13.26
CA SER A 65 -0.76 1.30 -12.99
C SER A 65 -0.84 0.51 -14.28
N GLY A 66 -0.42 -0.76 -14.25
CA GLY A 66 -0.46 -1.63 -15.42
C GLY A 66 -0.23 -3.11 -15.09
N MET A 67 -0.46 -3.96 -16.08
CA MET A 67 -0.17 -5.40 -16.00
C MET A 67 1.18 -5.70 -16.66
N ILE A 68 2.04 -6.44 -15.98
CA ILE A 68 3.34 -6.87 -16.49
C ILE A 68 3.35 -8.37 -16.72
N GLY A 69 3.82 -8.79 -17.90
CA GLY A 69 4.06 -10.20 -18.25
C GLY A 69 2.86 -10.86 -18.93
N THR A 70 3.15 -11.67 -19.95
CA THR A 70 2.13 -12.35 -20.77
C THR A 70 1.72 -13.72 -20.22
N LYS A 71 2.65 -14.43 -19.55
CA LYS A 71 2.40 -15.77 -18.97
C LYS A 71 2.02 -15.74 -17.49
N LEU A 72 2.53 -14.76 -16.74
CA LEU A 72 2.19 -14.54 -15.34
C LEU A 72 1.93 -13.04 -15.15
N PRO A 73 0.70 -12.59 -15.40
CA PRO A 73 0.39 -11.17 -15.38
C PRO A 73 0.40 -10.67 -13.92
N LYS A 74 1.32 -9.75 -13.61
CA LYS A 74 1.44 -9.09 -12.30
C LYS A 74 0.95 -7.66 -12.39
N PHE A 75 0.05 -7.26 -11.51
CA PHE A 75 -0.32 -5.85 -11.38
C PHE A 75 0.85 -5.08 -10.76
N SER A 76 1.24 -3.96 -11.36
CA SER A 76 2.35 -3.15 -10.91
C SER A 76 1.99 -1.68 -10.97
N LEU A 77 2.48 -0.94 -9.98
CA LEU A 77 2.34 0.50 -9.87
C LEU A 77 3.70 1.13 -10.19
N PHE A 78 3.70 2.29 -10.87
CA PHE A 78 4.86 3.14 -11.16
C PHE A 78 4.55 4.61 -10.85
N GLY A 79 5.50 5.36 -10.30
CA GLY A 79 5.32 6.80 -10.04
C GLY A 79 6.12 7.33 -8.85
N ASP A 80 6.33 8.65 -8.83
CA ASP A 80 7.10 9.34 -7.80
C ASP A 80 6.49 9.22 -6.40
N ALA A 81 5.17 9.07 -6.32
CA ALA A 81 4.47 8.85 -5.05
C ALA A 81 5.00 7.60 -4.30
N MET A 82 5.38 6.54 -5.02
CA MET A 82 5.99 5.35 -4.39
C MET A 82 7.42 5.59 -3.94
N ASN A 83 8.20 6.38 -4.69
CA ASN A 83 9.54 6.76 -4.26
C ASN A 83 9.46 7.58 -2.96
N THR A 84 8.50 8.50 -2.86
CA THR A 84 8.25 9.25 -1.63
C THR A 84 7.78 8.36 -0.49
N ALA A 85 6.84 7.45 -0.72
CA ALA A 85 6.40 6.48 0.29
C ALA A 85 7.55 5.56 0.76
N SER A 86 8.39 5.09 -0.17
CA SER A 86 9.59 4.29 0.13
C SER A 86 10.63 5.08 0.90
N ARG A 87 10.80 6.38 0.62
CA ARG A 87 11.64 7.25 1.44
C ARG A 87 11.05 7.39 2.86
N MET A 88 9.74 7.61 2.98
CA MET A 88 9.08 7.68 4.30
C MET A 88 9.24 6.38 5.10
N GLU A 89 9.18 5.22 4.43
CA GLU A 89 9.43 3.92 5.06
C GLU A 89 10.89 3.75 5.44
N SER A 90 11.84 4.10 4.56
CA SER A 90 13.28 3.87 4.75
C SER A 90 13.96 4.89 5.66
N THR A 91 13.43 6.11 5.79
CA THR A 91 13.96 7.15 6.69
C THR A 91 13.16 7.32 7.98
N GLY A 92 11.97 6.74 8.11
CA GLY A 92 11.16 6.87 9.33
C GLY A 92 11.81 6.16 10.51
N GLU A 93 12.16 6.87 11.58
CA GLU A 93 12.75 6.23 12.77
C GLU A 93 11.85 5.12 13.33
N TYR A 94 12.44 4.09 13.94
CA TYR A 94 11.66 3.12 14.71
C TYR A 94 11.00 3.90 15.86
N SER A 95 9.73 4.23 15.75
CA SER A 95 8.92 4.55 16.91
C SER A 95 8.70 3.26 17.68
N ILE A 96 9.75 2.77 18.33
CA ILE A 96 9.54 2.06 19.59
C ILE A 96 8.89 3.10 20.48
N ALA A 97 7.57 3.05 20.58
CA ALA A 97 6.93 3.59 21.76
C ALA A 97 7.51 2.81 22.94
N SER A 98 8.61 3.33 23.47
CA SER A 98 9.06 3.09 24.83
C SER A 98 7.97 3.63 25.74
N MET A 99 6.88 2.89 25.89
CA MET A 99 6.02 3.00 27.05
C MET A 99 6.42 1.87 27.99
N MET A 100 7.43 2.21 28.81
CA MET A 100 7.33 1.91 30.25
C MET A 100 6.04 2.52 30.80
#